data_AF-A0A6C2YLQ0-F1
#
_entry.id   AF-A0A6C2YLQ0-F1
#
_cell.length_a   1.000
_cell.length_b   1.000
_cell.length_c   1.000
_cell.angle_alpha   90.00
_cell.angle_beta   90.00
_cell.angle_gamma   90.00
#
_symmetry.space_group_name_H-M   'P 1'
#
loop_
_entity.id
_entity.type
_entity.pdbx_description
1 polymer ?
#
loop_
_entity_poly.entity_id
_entity_poly.type
_entity_poly.pdbx_seq_one_letter_code
_entity_poly.pdbx_strand_id
1 'polypeptide(L)'
;MAITLTGTGGLFTRLGKIGKAIRDINTFQGTTAPAFISGIMGQYDSLRPAVADVPPLQSKVQGDVALILPTLQAVARETLYQMVLADTPSASLSLETQLRELVRQMNGGPTTVKASTVGLSVGSLSIGSPSWNGVLVTSTKRGDGLVQELIIPEVGRLVCSQDSQTGGATAGNEVFTYTGEPASTSAWDSGWPEGSGAATSLTAIDGGEDAGLNLLTNSDFETFVSNTPSRWVLGGAYAGTLVRESTAQFFDGAKSVEFVGDATTNLQMEQTFADSINGTSSVLFPERSYAINLWLKVNSVPAAGVITVSLVDGSGTVINDSQGTANSFTISAPGLTTSWASRTGVFRLPRVLPDVVKLRIRATTAISSGTSVFMDRAAMGSMVTLYAGGPLAAIFSGSSKFIGGDGWEITATNDRGGATLGSTFQALFDRLFGTRQLGILLPSAGSPTIADTLITS
;
A
#
# COMPACT_ATOMS: atom_id res chain seq x y z
N MET A 1 -30.83 -12.42 14.74
CA MET A 1 -30.49 -13.85 14.62
C MET A 1 -29.33 -13.95 13.66
N ALA A 2 -28.11 -14.30 14.12
CA ALA A 2 -26.92 -14.21 13.29
C ALA A 2 -27.09 -14.84 11.89
N ILE A 3 -26.49 -14.20 10.88
CA ILE A 3 -26.51 -14.65 9.50
C ILE A 3 -25.94 -16.07 9.45
N THR A 4 -26.71 -17.02 8.92
CA THR A 4 -26.20 -18.39 8.72
C THR A 4 -25.15 -18.38 7.62
N LEU A 5 -23.88 -18.61 7.95
CA LEU A 5 -22.77 -18.45 7.01
C LEU A 5 -22.57 -19.68 6.11
N THR A 6 -22.68 -20.89 6.65
CA THR A 6 -22.48 -22.17 5.93
C THR A 6 -23.61 -23.17 6.20
N GLY A 7 -23.57 -24.31 5.50
CA GLY A 7 -24.57 -25.37 5.64
C GLY A 7 -25.80 -25.12 4.76
N THR A 8 -26.86 -25.92 4.98
CA THR A 8 -28.09 -25.82 4.20
C THR A 8 -28.71 -24.43 4.36
N GLY A 9 -28.77 -23.69 3.25
CA GLY A 9 -29.30 -22.33 3.22
C GLY A 9 -28.32 -21.23 3.65
N GLY A 10 -27.08 -21.57 4.01
CA GLY A 10 -26.07 -20.60 4.43
C GLY A 10 -25.57 -19.70 3.28
N LEU A 11 -25.16 -18.49 3.63
CA LEU A 11 -24.75 -17.45 2.67
C LEU A 11 -23.63 -17.93 1.75
N PHE A 12 -22.50 -18.40 2.30
CA PHE A 12 -21.35 -18.86 1.53
C PHE A 12 -21.65 -20.13 0.72
N THR A 13 -22.57 -20.98 1.19
CA THR A 13 -23.02 -22.15 0.43
C THR A 13 -23.83 -21.74 -0.81
N ARG A 14 -24.72 -20.74 -0.69
CA ARG A 14 -25.48 -20.19 -1.82
C ARG A 14 -24.58 -19.43 -2.80
N LEU A 15 -23.75 -18.52 -2.27
CA LEU A 15 -22.82 -17.72 -3.07
C LEU A 15 -21.75 -18.59 -3.73
N GLY A 16 -21.30 -19.68 -3.08
CA GLY A 16 -20.39 -20.65 -3.68
C GLY A 16 -20.95 -21.27 -4.97
N LYS A 17 -22.23 -21.66 -4.99
CA LYS A 17 -22.88 -22.17 -6.20
C LYS A 17 -23.01 -21.13 -7.31
N ILE A 18 -23.26 -19.87 -6.95
CA ILE A 18 -23.23 -18.75 -7.92
C ILE A 18 -21.82 -18.56 -8.46
N GLY A 19 -20.81 -18.56 -7.59
CA GLY A 19 -19.40 -18.46 -7.96
C GLY A 19 -18.95 -19.57 -8.90
N LYS A 20 -19.40 -20.81 -8.65
CA LYS A 20 -19.17 -21.95 -9.53
C LYS A 20 -19.70 -21.69 -10.94
N ALA A 21 -20.95 -21.27 -11.05
CA ALA A 21 -21.57 -20.98 -12.34
C ALA A 21 -20.80 -19.89 -13.09
N ILE A 22 -20.45 -18.79 -12.41
CA ILE A 22 -19.63 -17.70 -12.96
C ILE A 22 -18.27 -18.23 -13.45
N ARG A 23 -17.58 -19.04 -12.66
CA ARG A 23 -16.29 -19.63 -13.03
C ARG A 23 -16.40 -20.52 -14.27
N ASP A 24 -17.40 -21.39 -14.32
CA ASP A 24 -17.59 -22.32 -15.42
C ASP A 24 -17.94 -21.56 -16.72
N ILE A 25 -18.73 -20.47 -16.63
CA ILE A 25 -19.01 -19.56 -17.75
C ILE A 25 -17.73 -18.87 -18.24
N ASN A 26 -16.93 -18.29 -17.34
CA ASN A 26 -15.68 -17.61 -17.72
C ASN A 26 -14.68 -18.59 -18.34
N THR A 27 -14.59 -19.81 -17.80
CA THR A 27 -13.75 -20.88 -18.37
C THR A 27 -14.20 -21.19 -19.79
N PHE A 28 -15.51 -21.31 -20.01
CA PHE A 28 -16.07 -21.54 -21.33
C PHE A 28 -15.74 -20.40 -22.31
N GLN A 29 -15.91 -19.15 -21.87
CA GLN A 29 -15.62 -17.97 -22.69
C GLN A 29 -14.13 -17.85 -23.01
N GLY A 30 -13.25 -17.96 -22.02
CA GLY A 30 -11.82 -17.68 -22.18
C GLY A 30 -11.01 -18.84 -22.76
N THR A 31 -11.45 -20.09 -22.57
CA THR A 31 -10.65 -21.27 -22.92
C THR A 31 -11.39 -22.26 -23.81
N THR A 32 -12.57 -22.75 -23.39
CA THR A 32 -13.25 -23.86 -24.05
C THR A 32 -13.74 -23.49 -25.45
N ALA A 33 -14.43 -22.35 -25.61
CA ALA A 33 -14.95 -21.92 -26.90
C ALA A 33 -13.83 -21.56 -27.90
N PRO A 34 -12.78 -20.79 -27.53
CA PRO A 34 -11.63 -20.54 -28.40
C PRO A 34 -10.92 -21.82 -28.84
N ALA A 35 -10.70 -22.78 -27.93
CA ALA A 35 -10.02 -24.03 -28.23
C ALA A 35 -10.82 -24.89 -29.23
N PHE A 36 -12.15 -24.99 -29.07
CA PHE A 36 -12.98 -25.72 -30.02
C PHE A 36 -12.96 -25.10 -31.42
N ILE A 37 -13.05 -23.77 -31.51
CA ILE A 37 -13.05 -23.09 -32.81
C ILE A 37 -11.68 -23.17 -33.47
N SER A 38 -10.60 -22.99 -32.72
CA SER A 38 -9.24 -23.21 -33.22
C SER A 38 -9.03 -24.64 -33.72
N GLY A 39 -9.54 -25.63 -32.99
CA GLY A 39 -9.50 -27.04 -33.39
C GLY A 39 -10.23 -27.30 -34.70
N ILE A 40 -11.41 -26.72 -34.90
CA ILE A 40 -12.14 -26.80 -36.17
C ILE A 40 -11.33 -26.14 -37.28
N MET A 41 -10.89 -24.89 -37.09
CA MET A 41 -10.13 -24.14 -38.09
C MET A 41 -8.88 -24.90 -38.56
N GLY A 42 -8.15 -25.53 -37.63
CA GLY A 42 -6.96 -26.32 -37.95
C GLY A 42 -7.23 -27.56 -38.82
N GLN A 43 -8.45 -28.12 -38.81
CA GLN A 43 -8.81 -29.22 -39.72
C GLN A 43 -9.14 -28.75 -41.14
N TYR A 44 -9.38 -27.44 -41.34
CA TYR A 44 -9.84 -26.87 -42.60
C TYR A 44 -8.81 -25.89 -43.22
N ASP A 45 -7.52 -26.00 -42.89
CA ASP A 45 -6.52 -25.04 -43.39
C ASP A 45 -6.42 -24.98 -44.92
N SER A 46 -6.58 -26.11 -45.63
CA SER A 46 -6.64 -26.13 -47.10
C SER A 46 -8.02 -25.77 -47.67
N LEU A 47 -9.04 -25.60 -46.82
CA LEU A 47 -10.44 -25.31 -47.16
C LEU A 47 -10.98 -24.12 -46.36
N ARG A 48 -10.14 -23.14 -46.00
CA ARG A 48 -10.52 -22.01 -45.13
C ARG A 48 -11.79 -21.27 -45.56
N PRO A 49 -12.08 -21.05 -46.86
CA PRO A 49 -13.33 -20.42 -47.26
C PRO A 49 -14.59 -21.17 -46.79
N ALA A 50 -14.53 -22.50 -46.60
CA ALA A 50 -15.66 -23.31 -46.14
C ALA A 50 -16.02 -23.10 -44.66
N VAL A 51 -15.11 -22.52 -43.87
CA VAL A 51 -15.28 -22.29 -42.42
C VAL A 51 -15.15 -20.81 -42.05
N ALA A 52 -15.26 -19.90 -43.02
CA ALA A 52 -15.08 -18.46 -42.80
C ALA A 52 -16.06 -17.86 -41.78
N ASP A 53 -17.25 -18.47 -41.62
CA ASP A 53 -18.28 -18.02 -40.68
C ASP A 53 -18.10 -18.57 -39.25
N VAL A 54 -17.17 -19.51 -39.03
CA VAL A 54 -16.95 -20.11 -37.71
C VAL A 54 -16.30 -19.15 -36.71
N PRO A 55 -15.26 -18.36 -37.06
CA PRO A 55 -14.67 -17.40 -36.12
C PRO A 55 -15.65 -16.32 -35.61
N PRO A 56 -16.51 -15.70 -36.44
CA PRO A 56 -17.55 -14.79 -35.95
C PRO A 56 -18.52 -15.41 -34.92
N LEU A 57 -18.78 -16.72 -35.01
CA LEU A 57 -19.63 -17.42 -34.04
C LEU A 57 -19.00 -17.50 -32.65
N GLN A 58 -17.66 -17.42 -32.54
CA GLN A 58 -16.97 -17.39 -31.25
C GLN A 58 -17.46 -16.22 -30.41
N SER A 59 -17.35 -15.01 -30.94
CA SER A 59 -17.73 -13.79 -30.24
C SER A 59 -19.21 -13.78 -29.88
N LYS A 60 -20.06 -14.35 -30.77
CA LYS A 60 -21.49 -14.49 -30.51
C LYS A 60 -21.76 -15.42 -29.33
N VAL A 61 -21.19 -16.64 -29.34
CA VAL A 61 -21.39 -17.63 -28.26
C VAL A 61 -20.83 -17.12 -26.94
N GLN A 62 -19.66 -16.47 -26.96
CA GLN A 62 -19.08 -15.84 -25.78
C GLN A 62 -20.00 -14.75 -25.21
N GLY A 63 -20.59 -13.92 -26.07
CA GLY A 63 -21.54 -12.88 -25.67
C GLY A 63 -22.85 -13.43 -25.12
N ASP A 64 -23.43 -14.44 -25.77
CA ASP A 64 -24.73 -15.03 -25.37
C ASP A 64 -24.66 -15.66 -23.97
N VAL A 65 -23.58 -16.38 -23.67
CA VAL A 65 -23.39 -17.00 -22.34
C VAL A 65 -23.14 -15.93 -21.26
N ALA A 66 -22.59 -14.76 -21.61
CA ALA A 66 -22.37 -13.68 -20.65
C ALA A 66 -23.68 -13.10 -20.08
N LEU A 67 -24.80 -13.24 -20.81
CA LEU A 67 -26.09 -12.64 -20.46
C LEU A 67 -26.68 -13.14 -19.13
N ILE A 68 -26.27 -14.32 -18.66
CA ILE A 68 -26.73 -14.87 -17.38
C ILE A 68 -26.00 -14.26 -16.17
N LEU A 69 -24.80 -13.70 -16.37
CA LEU A 69 -23.93 -13.22 -15.28
C LEU A 69 -24.55 -12.06 -14.48
N PRO A 70 -25.18 -11.04 -15.10
CA PRO A 70 -25.88 -9.99 -14.34
C PRO A 70 -27.03 -10.53 -13.49
N THR A 71 -27.77 -11.54 -13.98
CA THR A 71 -28.84 -12.19 -13.22
C THR A 71 -28.29 -12.92 -12.00
N LEU A 72 -27.17 -13.62 -12.14
CA LEU A 72 -26.48 -14.27 -11.02
C LEU A 72 -26.01 -13.26 -9.97
N GLN A 73 -25.53 -12.09 -10.39
CA GLN A 73 -25.19 -11.00 -9.47
C GLN A 73 -26.41 -10.47 -8.72
N ALA A 74 -27.53 -10.27 -9.42
CA ALA A 74 -28.76 -9.80 -8.79
C ALA A 74 -29.25 -10.79 -7.71
N VAL A 75 -29.21 -12.10 -7.99
CA VAL A 75 -29.55 -13.15 -7.02
C VAL A 75 -28.59 -13.13 -5.83
N ALA A 76 -27.28 -12.93 -6.06
CA ALA A 76 -26.30 -12.83 -4.98
C ALA A 76 -26.57 -11.62 -4.06
N ARG A 77 -26.85 -10.45 -4.65
CA ARG A 77 -27.19 -9.21 -3.92
C ARG A 77 -28.47 -9.35 -3.13
N GLU A 78 -29.51 -9.92 -3.74
CA GLU A 78 -30.78 -10.15 -3.06
C GLU A 78 -30.63 -11.16 -1.91
N THR A 79 -29.82 -12.21 -2.10
CA THR A 79 -29.52 -13.18 -1.05
C THR A 79 -28.87 -12.51 0.16
N LEU A 80 -27.85 -11.67 -0.06
CA LEU A 80 -27.20 -10.92 1.02
C LEU A 80 -28.19 -9.98 1.71
N TYR A 81 -28.97 -9.22 0.93
CA TYR A 81 -29.96 -8.29 1.44
C TYR A 81 -30.99 -8.99 2.34
N GLN A 82 -31.62 -10.06 1.87
CA GLN A 82 -32.65 -10.78 2.62
C GLN A 82 -32.09 -11.40 3.91
N MET A 83 -30.87 -11.92 3.88
CA MET A 83 -30.24 -12.50 5.07
C MET A 83 -29.86 -11.44 6.10
N VAL A 84 -29.34 -10.28 5.67
CA VAL A 84 -29.06 -9.15 6.58
C VAL A 84 -30.35 -8.55 7.11
N LEU A 85 -31.37 -8.36 6.27
CA LEU A 85 -32.67 -7.84 6.67
C LEU A 85 -33.34 -8.70 7.74
N ALA A 86 -33.30 -10.02 7.59
CA ALA A 86 -33.88 -10.96 8.55
C ALA A 86 -33.15 -10.97 9.91
N ASP A 87 -31.86 -10.65 9.93
CA ASP A 87 -31.06 -10.61 11.15
C ASP A 87 -31.05 -9.21 11.80
N THR A 88 -30.60 -8.20 11.05
CA THR A 88 -30.38 -6.82 11.49
C THR A 88 -30.99 -5.85 10.47
N PRO A 89 -32.30 -5.54 10.55
CA PRO A 89 -33.00 -4.71 9.57
C PRO A 89 -32.39 -3.31 9.36
N SER A 90 -31.83 -2.70 10.41
CA SER A 90 -31.20 -1.38 10.32
C SER A 90 -29.93 -1.39 9.46
N ALA A 91 -29.30 -2.54 9.28
CA ALA A 91 -28.09 -2.69 8.47
C ALA A 91 -28.39 -2.98 6.99
N SER A 92 -29.67 -3.20 6.61
CA SER A 92 -30.03 -3.57 5.23
C SER A 92 -30.20 -2.38 4.29
N LEU A 93 -29.93 -1.15 4.74
CA LEU A 93 -30.23 0.11 4.04
C LEU A 93 -29.38 0.34 2.77
N SER A 94 -28.18 -0.22 2.72
CA SER A 94 -27.29 -0.14 1.56
C SER A 94 -26.42 -1.39 1.47
N LEU A 95 -25.90 -1.68 0.27
CA LEU A 95 -24.96 -2.78 0.07
C LEU A 95 -23.72 -2.64 0.96
N GLU A 96 -23.22 -1.41 1.14
CA GLU A 96 -22.07 -1.16 2.00
C GLU A 96 -22.36 -1.52 3.45
N THR A 97 -23.49 -1.08 4.01
CA THR A 97 -23.87 -1.40 5.39
C THR A 97 -24.12 -2.90 5.57
N GLN A 98 -24.72 -3.56 4.57
CA GLN A 98 -24.92 -5.02 4.57
C GLN A 98 -23.59 -5.77 4.64
N LEU A 99 -22.60 -5.38 3.81
CA LEU A 99 -21.28 -5.99 3.80
C LEU A 99 -20.51 -5.71 5.09
N ARG A 100 -20.58 -4.49 5.63
CA ARG A 100 -19.95 -4.14 6.91
C ARG A 100 -20.55 -4.95 8.06
N GLU A 101 -21.86 -5.19 8.04
CA GLU A 101 -22.53 -6.03 9.03
C GLU A 101 -22.11 -7.50 8.93
N LEU A 102 -22.02 -8.03 7.71
CA LEU A 102 -21.46 -9.38 7.48
C LEU A 102 -20.04 -9.50 8.04
N VAL A 103 -19.16 -8.53 7.73
CA VAL A 103 -17.78 -8.50 8.24
C VAL A 103 -17.75 -8.39 9.77
N ARG A 104 -18.62 -7.58 10.36
CA ARG A 104 -18.76 -7.44 11.82
C ARG A 104 -19.13 -8.78 12.46
N GLN A 105 -20.09 -9.51 11.90
CA GLN A 105 -20.48 -10.83 12.42
C GLN A 105 -19.39 -11.88 12.21
N MET A 106 -18.70 -11.86 11.06
CA MET A 106 -17.58 -12.76 10.80
C MET A 106 -16.44 -12.53 11.79
N ASN A 107 -16.08 -11.27 12.08
CA ASN A 107 -15.07 -10.91 13.08
C ASN A 107 -15.50 -11.22 14.52
N GLY A 108 -16.81 -11.17 14.81
CA GLY A 108 -17.36 -11.56 16.11
C GLY A 108 -17.37 -13.07 16.35
N GLY A 109 -17.23 -13.88 15.29
CA GLY A 109 -17.05 -15.32 15.35
C GLY A 109 -15.66 -15.75 14.87
N PRO A 110 -15.35 -17.05 14.84
CA PRO A 110 -14.09 -17.57 14.29
C PRO A 110 -14.15 -17.70 12.76
N THR A 111 -14.97 -16.93 12.04
CA THR A 111 -15.27 -17.20 10.63
C THR A 111 -14.37 -16.43 9.69
N THR A 112 -13.61 -17.15 8.85
CA THR A 112 -12.65 -16.56 7.91
C THR A 112 -12.70 -17.22 6.53
N VAL A 113 -12.35 -16.43 5.49
CA VAL A 113 -12.08 -16.91 4.13
C VAL A 113 -10.57 -17.07 3.89
N LYS A 114 -10.17 -17.69 2.77
CA LYS A 114 -8.75 -17.89 2.48
C LYS A 114 -8.02 -16.56 2.31
N ALA A 115 -6.94 -16.38 3.06
CA ALA A 115 -6.06 -15.23 2.91
C ALA A 115 -5.23 -15.32 1.62
N SER A 116 -5.07 -14.17 0.95
CA SER A 116 -4.19 -14.01 -0.22
C SER A 116 -2.81 -13.46 0.19
N THR A 117 -1.77 -13.95 -0.48
CA THR A 117 -0.42 -13.40 -0.44
C THR A 117 -0.26 -12.38 -1.56
N VAL A 118 0.13 -11.16 -1.20
CA VAL A 118 0.36 -10.06 -2.15
C VAL A 118 1.80 -9.58 -2.07
N GLY A 119 2.35 -9.16 -3.20
CA GLY A 119 3.71 -8.65 -3.31
C GLY A 119 3.78 -7.39 -4.17
N LEU A 120 4.81 -6.59 -3.90
CA LEU A 120 5.20 -5.45 -4.73
C LEU A 120 6.70 -5.54 -5.01
N SER A 121 7.07 -5.31 -6.26
CA SER A 121 8.46 -4.99 -6.62
C SER A 121 8.50 -3.67 -7.38
N VAL A 122 9.58 -2.94 -7.19
CA VAL A 122 9.79 -1.62 -7.78
C VAL A 122 11.05 -1.65 -8.63
N GLY A 123 10.92 -1.36 -9.92
CA GLY A 123 12.03 -1.11 -10.83
C GLY A 123 12.16 0.39 -11.11
N SER A 124 13.37 0.90 -11.31
CA SER A 124 13.57 2.28 -11.75
C SER A 124 13.23 2.44 -13.24
N LEU A 125 12.53 3.50 -13.59
CA LEU A 125 12.37 3.99 -14.95
C LEU A 125 13.15 5.30 -15.08
N SER A 126 14.03 5.41 -16.06
CA SER A 126 14.74 6.65 -16.34
C SER A 126 14.87 6.85 -17.85
N ILE A 127 14.79 8.10 -18.29
CA ILE A 127 15.20 8.48 -19.64
C ILE A 127 16.72 8.67 -19.58
N GLY A 128 17.47 7.73 -20.15
CA GLY A 128 18.94 7.73 -20.07
C GLY A 128 19.47 7.20 -18.73
N SER A 129 20.68 7.61 -18.36
CA SER A 129 21.26 7.24 -17.06
C SER A 129 20.56 8.04 -15.94
N PRO A 130 19.98 7.39 -14.93
CA PRO A 130 19.26 8.10 -13.87
C PRO A 130 20.21 9.03 -13.14
N SER A 131 19.95 10.34 -13.25
CA SER A 131 20.67 11.39 -12.51
C SER A 131 19.94 11.82 -11.24
N TRP A 132 18.77 11.25 -10.97
CA TRP A 132 17.96 11.53 -9.79
C TRP A 132 18.24 10.53 -8.68
N ASN A 133 17.92 10.92 -7.45
CA ASN A 133 18.10 10.09 -6.26
C ASN A 133 16.87 10.06 -5.34
N GLY A 134 15.70 10.50 -5.80
CA GLY A 134 14.48 10.38 -5.02
C GLY A 134 14.03 8.93 -4.82
N VAL A 135 13.05 8.73 -3.94
CA VAL A 135 12.74 7.41 -3.36
C VAL A 135 11.23 7.18 -3.40
N LEU A 136 10.84 6.03 -3.93
CA LEU A 136 9.47 5.53 -3.86
C LEU A 136 9.32 4.57 -2.68
N VAL A 137 8.36 4.84 -1.81
CA VAL A 137 7.95 3.95 -0.72
C VAL A 137 6.56 3.42 -1.03
N THR A 138 6.40 2.09 -1.04
CA THR A 138 5.11 1.43 -1.30
C THR A 138 4.66 0.57 -0.11
N SER A 139 3.37 0.28 -0.05
CA SER A 139 2.77 -0.59 0.96
C SER A 139 1.64 -1.41 0.37
N THR A 140 1.65 -2.72 0.62
CA THR A 140 0.53 -3.63 0.36
C THR A 140 -0.50 -3.66 1.49
N LYS A 141 -0.24 -2.97 2.60
CA LYS A 141 -1.14 -2.90 3.75
C LYS A 141 -1.85 -1.55 3.81
N ARG A 142 -3.15 -1.59 4.10
CA ARG A 142 -4.06 -0.47 4.37
C ARG A 142 -3.66 0.30 5.63
N GLY A 143 -4.34 1.43 5.88
CA GLY A 143 -4.15 2.21 7.10
C GLY A 143 -4.61 1.51 8.39
N ASP A 144 -5.48 0.49 8.31
CA ASP A 144 -5.87 -0.34 9.45
C ASP A 144 -4.95 -1.56 9.68
N GLY A 145 -3.83 -1.64 8.96
CA GLY A 145 -2.82 -2.71 9.09
C GLY A 145 -3.14 -3.99 8.31
N LEU A 146 -4.35 -4.13 7.77
CA LEU A 146 -4.74 -5.30 6.97
C LEU A 146 -4.09 -5.28 5.59
N VAL A 147 -3.81 -6.47 5.08
CA VAL A 147 -3.26 -6.68 3.73
C VAL A 147 -4.34 -6.36 2.69
N GLN A 148 -3.98 -5.65 1.61
CA GLN A 148 -4.86 -5.39 0.47
C GLN A 148 -4.99 -6.64 -0.40
N GLU A 149 -5.75 -7.63 0.06
CA GLU A 149 -5.92 -8.92 -0.63
C GLU A 149 -6.64 -8.81 -1.99
N LEU A 150 -7.19 -7.63 -2.30
CA LEU A 150 -7.81 -7.31 -3.58
C LEU A 150 -6.88 -6.59 -4.56
N ILE A 151 -5.59 -6.41 -4.24
CA ILE A 151 -4.58 -5.89 -5.18
C ILE A 151 -4.68 -6.65 -6.51
N ILE A 152 -4.67 -5.91 -7.61
CA ILE A 152 -4.70 -6.44 -8.97
C ILE A 152 -3.26 -6.78 -9.37
N PRO A 153 -2.95 -8.02 -9.77
CA PRO A 153 -1.67 -8.32 -10.40
C PRO A 153 -1.55 -7.56 -11.71
N GLU A 154 -0.59 -6.64 -11.80
CA GLU A 154 -0.33 -5.83 -12.99
C GLU A 154 1.08 -5.22 -12.93
N VAL A 155 1.56 -4.71 -14.06
CA VAL A 155 2.75 -3.85 -14.13
C VAL A 155 2.32 -2.40 -14.41
N GLY A 156 2.27 -1.58 -13.36
CA GLY A 156 1.94 -0.17 -13.48
C GLY A 156 3.17 0.72 -13.63
N ARG A 157 3.02 1.87 -14.29
CA ARG A 157 4.09 2.86 -14.48
C ARG A 157 3.79 4.12 -13.69
N LEU A 158 4.73 4.58 -12.88
CA LEU A 158 4.66 5.83 -12.14
C LEU A 158 5.70 6.79 -12.71
N VAL A 159 5.27 7.84 -13.41
CA VAL A 159 6.16 8.71 -14.20
C VAL A 159 5.99 10.17 -13.82
N CYS A 160 7.11 10.89 -13.69
CA CYS A 160 7.17 12.34 -13.49
C CYS A 160 6.51 13.03 -14.68
N SER A 161 5.32 13.60 -14.45
CA SER A 161 4.49 14.26 -15.44
C SER A 161 4.60 15.79 -15.38
N GLN A 162 5.04 16.35 -14.26
CA GLN A 162 5.40 17.78 -14.14
C GLN A 162 6.68 17.91 -13.31
N ASP A 163 7.75 18.40 -13.94
CA ASP A 163 9.02 18.70 -13.29
C ASP A 163 9.20 20.21 -13.05
N SER A 164 10.26 20.57 -12.32
CA SER A 164 10.60 21.96 -12.03
C SER A 164 11.39 22.69 -13.13
N GLN A 165 11.83 21.99 -14.18
CA GLN A 165 12.63 22.57 -15.26
C GLN A 165 11.77 23.09 -16.42
N THR A 166 10.72 22.33 -16.74
CA THR A 166 9.85 22.51 -17.91
C THR A 166 8.37 22.38 -17.57
N GLY A 167 8.02 21.60 -16.54
CA GLY A 167 6.65 21.31 -16.15
C GLY A 167 5.99 22.33 -15.20
N GLY A 168 6.75 23.27 -14.65
CA GLY A 168 6.25 24.31 -13.76
C GLY A 168 6.00 23.86 -12.31
N ALA A 169 6.43 22.65 -11.92
CA ALA A 169 6.37 22.20 -10.54
C ALA A 169 7.43 22.88 -9.66
N THR A 170 7.18 22.96 -8.35
CA THR A 170 8.23 23.35 -7.39
C THR A 170 9.28 22.24 -7.32
N ALA A 171 10.57 22.60 -7.29
CA ALA A 171 11.64 21.62 -7.17
C ALA A 171 11.53 20.85 -5.84
N GLY A 172 11.58 19.51 -5.92
CA GLY A 172 11.33 18.64 -4.76
C GLY A 172 9.86 18.24 -4.58
N ASN A 173 8.94 18.91 -5.27
CA ASN A 173 7.50 18.60 -5.29
C ASN A 173 7.03 18.30 -6.71
N GLU A 174 7.84 17.59 -7.48
CA GLU A 174 7.46 17.14 -8.82
C GLU A 174 6.21 16.24 -8.76
N VAL A 175 5.37 16.34 -9.80
CA VAL A 175 4.12 15.57 -9.91
C VAL A 175 4.36 14.32 -10.73
N PHE A 176 3.90 13.20 -10.21
CA PHE A 176 3.96 11.89 -10.84
C PHE A 176 2.56 11.38 -11.15
N THR A 177 2.43 10.63 -12.23
CA THR A 177 1.19 9.97 -12.62
C THR A 177 1.43 8.47 -12.68
N TYR A 178 0.69 7.72 -11.86
CA TYR A 178 0.55 6.28 -11.97
C TYR A 178 -0.42 5.95 -13.09
N THR A 179 -0.01 5.06 -13.99
CA THR A 179 -0.82 4.49 -15.05
C THR A 179 -0.80 2.97 -14.91
N GLY A 180 -1.95 2.38 -14.60
CA GLY A 180 -2.13 0.93 -14.56
C GLY A 180 -2.31 0.30 -15.94
N GLU A 181 -2.29 -1.03 -15.99
CA GLU A 181 -2.63 -1.77 -17.21
C GLU A 181 -4.11 -1.55 -17.57
N PRO A 182 -4.52 -1.72 -18.84
CA PRO A 182 -5.93 -1.61 -19.24
C PRO A 182 -6.82 -2.48 -18.36
N ALA A 183 -7.86 -1.89 -17.78
CA ALA A 183 -8.86 -2.63 -17.06
C ALA A 183 -9.78 -3.37 -18.03
N SER A 184 -10.26 -4.54 -17.61
CA SER A 184 -11.36 -5.22 -18.28
C SER A 184 -12.57 -4.29 -18.41
N THR A 185 -13.28 -4.37 -19.55
CA THR A 185 -14.45 -3.53 -19.81
C THR A 185 -15.64 -3.81 -18.90
N SER A 186 -15.69 -5.00 -18.32
CA SER A 186 -16.76 -5.46 -17.45
C SER A 186 -16.25 -6.40 -16.37
N ALA A 187 -16.94 -6.39 -15.22
CA ALA A 187 -16.77 -7.42 -14.19
C ALA A 187 -17.07 -8.84 -14.70
N TRP A 188 -17.69 -8.96 -15.87
CA TRP A 188 -18.09 -10.22 -16.50
C TRP A 188 -17.15 -10.70 -17.57
N ASP A 189 -16.10 -9.95 -17.86
CA ASP A 189 -15.11 -10.37 -18.82
C ASP A 189 -14.34 -11.57 -18.27
N SER A 190 -14.02 -12.53 -19.16
CA SER A 190 -13.28 -13.74 -18.78
C SER A 190 -11.87 -13.44 -18.23
N GLY A 191 -11.29 -12.31 -18.63
CA GLY A 191 -9.99 -11.81 -18.15
C GLY A 191 -10.05 -10.96 -16.89
N TRP A 192 -11.24 -10.63 -16.37
CA TRP A 192 -11.38 -9.71 -15.22
C TRP A 192 -10.49 -10.13 -14.04
N PRO A 193 -9.78 -9.18 -13.39
CA PRO A 193 -9.81 -7.73 -13.62
C PRO A 193 -8.87 -7.21 -14.72
N GLU A 194 -8.03 -8.05 -15.33
CA GLU A 194 -6.89 -7.63 -16.16
C GLU A 194 -6.02 -6.62 -15.40
N GLY A 195 -6.01 -5.35 -15.79
CA GLY A 195 -5.33 -4.26 -15.08
C GLY A 195 -6.24 -3.41 -14.19
N SER A 196 -5.64 -2.43 -13.50
CA SER A 196 -6.42 -1.46 -12.71
C SER A 196 -7.09 -0.38 -13.55
N GLY A 197 -6.59 -0.11 -14.76
CA GLY A 197 -7.02 1.00 -15.62
C GLY A 197 -6.83 2.38 -14.96
N ALA A 198 -6.06 2.45 -13.88
CA ALA A 198 -6.01 3.63 -13.03
C ALA A 198 -5.08 4.71 -13.59
N ALA A 199 -5.47 5.96 -13.35
CA ALA A 199 -4.65 7.14 -13.58
C ALA A 199 -4.68 7.99 -12.29
N THR A 200 -3.63 7.88 -11.48
CA THR A 200 -3.58 8.51 -10.14
C THR A 200 -2.36 9.41 -10.02
N SER A 201 -2.55 10.65 -9.58
CA SER A 201 -1.46 11.60 -9.37
C SER A 201 -0.90 11.54 -7.94
N LEU A 202 0.41 11.67 -7.83
CA LEU A 202 1.17 11.76 -6.59
C LEU A 202 2.12 12.95 -6.69
N THR A 203 2.39 13.63 -5.57
CA THR A 203 3.38 14.70 -5.51
C THR A 203 4.55 14.24 -4.65
N ALA A 204 5.77 14.51 -5.11
CA ALA A 204 6.95 14.26 -4.31
C ALA A 204 6.93 15.10 -3.02
N ILE A 205 7.36 14.47 -1.93
CA ILE A 205 7.46 15.07 -0.61
C ILE A 205 8.89 15.58 -0.47
N ASP A 206 9.02 16.90 -0.32
CA ASP A 206 10.30 17.55 -0.16
C ASP A 206 10.73 17.64 1.30
N GLY A 207 11.90 17.09 1.65
CA GLY A 207 12.38 17.08 3.03
C GLY A 207 12.80 18.44 3.58
N GLY A 208 12.93 19.46 2.71
CA GLY A 208 13.24 20.84 3.09
C GLY A 208 12.00 21.74 3.21
N GLU A 209 10.81 21.20 2.96
CA GLU A 209 9.56 21.90 3.26
C GLU A 209 9.09 21.62 4.68
N ASP A 210 8.50 22.63 5.31
CA ASP A 210 7.97 22.57 6.66
C ASP A 210 6.45 22.45 6.66
N ALA A 211 5.93 21.44 7.37
CA ALA A 211 4.51 21.30 7.72
C ALA A 211 3.53 21.48 6.53
N GLY A 212 3.90 20.94 5.37
CA GLY A 212 3.13 20.89 4.13
C GLY A 212 2.90 19.46 3.67
N LEU A 213 3.44 19.09 2.50
CA LEU A 213 3.50 17.68 2.07
C LEU A 213 4.41 16.86 2.97
N ASN A 214 5.52 17.46 3.40
CA ASN A 214 6.30 16.99 4.53
C ASN A 214 5.61 17.42 5.83
N LEU A 215 5.24 16.45 6.64
CA LEU A 215 4.53 16.63 7.90
C LEU A 215 5.48 17.02 9.05
N LEU A 216 6.79 16.98 8.81
CA LEU A 216 7.80 17.36 9.79
C LEU A 216 8.14 18.84 9.65
N THR A 217 8.87 19.37 10.62
CA THR A 217 9.40 20.73 10.57
C THR A 217 10.89 20.75 10.89
N ASN A 218 11.67 21.53 10.16
CA ASN A 218 13.11 21.64 10.27
C ASN A 218 13.74 20.24 10.30
N SER A 219 13.30 19.40 9.36
CA SER A 219 13.71 18.00 9.22
C SER A 219 14.76 17.81 8.13
N ASP A 220 15.06 18.88 7.38
CA ASP A 220 16.33 19.13 6.68
C ASP A 220 17.45 19.60 7.62
N PHE A 221 17.11 20.01 8.85
CA PHE A 221 18.04 20.43 9.88
C PHE A 221 18.87 21.68 9.50
N GLU A 222 18.29 22.63 8.79
CA GLU A 222 18.99 23.88 8.45
C GLU A 222 19.03 24.90 9.61
N THR A 223 18.20 24.69 10.64
CA THR A 223 18.12 25.58 11.80
C THR A 223 18.44 24.86 13.11
N PHE A 224 19.36 25.43 13.89
CA PHE A 224 19.76 24.94 15.21
C PHE A 224 19.77 26.05 16.26
N VAL A 225 19.49 25.68 17.51
CA VAL A 225 19.71 26.51 18.69
C VAL A 225 20.59 25.72 19.66
N SER A 226 21.82 26.19 19.89
CA SER A 226 22.78 25.55 20.81
C SER A 226 22.97 24.04 20.54
N ASN A 227 23.21 23.65 19.28
CA ASN A 227 23.36 22.25 18.82
C ASN A 227 22.09 21.38 18.92
N THR A 228 20.93 21.96 19.24
CA THR A 228 19.64 21.27 19.14
C THR A 228 18.94 21.73 17.87
N PRO A 229 18.52 20.83 16.96
CA PRO A 229 17.71 21.22 15.82
C PRO A 229 16.43 21.92 16.32
N SER A 230 16.11 23.08 15.76
CA SER A 230 14.89 23.81 16.12
C SER A 230 13.65 22.92 15.93
N ARG A 231 12.70 22.99 16.87
CA ARG A 231 11.46 22.16 16.90
C ARG A 231 11.69 20.64 17.05
N TRP A 232 12.85 20.27 17.57
CA TRP A 232 13.13 18.92 18.05
C TRP A 232 13.54 18.97 19.52
N VAL A 233 13.10 17.98 20.29
CA VAL A 233 13.41 17.83 21.72
C VAL A 233 14.38 16.68 21.89
N LEU A 234 15.50 16.89 22.57
CA LEU A 234 16.45 15.83 22.90
C LEU A 234 16.02 15.11 24.18
N GLY A 235 16.18 13.79 24.22
CA GLY A 235 15.83 12.96 25.38
C GLY A 235 16.79 13.06 26.58
N GLY A 236 17.79 13.94 26.51
CA GLY A 236 18.83 14.13 27.53
C GLY A 236 19.74 15.31 27.18
N ALA A 237 20.71 15.59 28.05
CA ALA A 237 21.69 16.68 27.87
C ALA A 237 22.78 16.32 26.84
N TYR A 238 22.35 15.96 25.63
CA TYR A 238 23.22 15.48 24.54
C TYR A 238 23.71 16.60 23.62
N ALA A 239 23.08 17.77 23.67
CA ALA A 239 23.40 18.89 22.80
C ALA A 239 24.88 19.29 22.93
N GLY A 240 25.57 19.37 21.79
CA GLY A 240 26.99 19.72 21.71
C GLY A 240 27.96 18.60 22.10
N THR A 241 27.47 17.49 22.68
CA THR A 241 28.29 16.34 23.07
C THR A 241 28.03 15.14 22.16
N LEU A 242 26.82 14.58 22.22
CA LEU A 242 26.40 13.39 21.47
C LEU A 242 25.44 13.71 20.33
N VAL A 243 24.81 14.89 20.36
CA VAL A 243 23.99 15.42 19.25
C VAL A 243 24.55 16.80 18.88
N ARG A 244 24.91 16.98 17.60
CA ARG A 244 25.58 18.20 17.12
C ARG A 244 25.03 18.67 15.79
N GLU A 245 25.21 19.95 15.53
CA GLU A 245 25.12 20.51 14.18
C GLU A 245 26.37 20.13 13.39
N SER A 246 26.21 19.57 12.20
CA SER A 246 27.31 19.31 11.27
C SER A 246 27.19 20.21 10.04
N THR A 247 28.19 21.05 9.81
CA THR A 247 28.35 21.87 8.58
C THR A 247 29.33 21.26 7.57
N ALA A 248 30.02 20.18 7.94
CA ALA A 248 31.03 19.53 7.10
C ALA A 248 30.49 18.30 6.38
N GLN A 249 29.45 17.68 6.92
CA GLN A 249 28.76 16.52 6.35
C GLN A 249 27.28 16.86 6.31
N PHE A 250 26.72 17.01 5.11
CA PHE A 250 25.30 17.22 4.84
C PHE A 250 24.96 16.57 3.49
N PHE A 251 23.70 16.22 3.29
CA PHE A 251 23.19 15.61 2.07
C PHE A 251 22.77 16.68 1.06
N ASP A 252 22.10 17.71 1.54
CA ASP A 252 21.63 18.86 0.78
C ASP A 252 21.70 20.11 1.68
N GLY A 253 21.50 21.29 1.11
CA GLY A 253 21.53 22.53 1.89
C GLY A 253 22.92 22.84 2.46
N ALA A 254 23.02 23.08 3.76
CA ALA A 254 24.27 23.48 4.42
C ALA A 254 24.56 22.73 5.71
N LYS A 255 23.59 22.00 6.28
CA LYS A 255 23.70 21.41 7.61
C LYS A 255 23.06 20.03 7.68
N SER A 256 23.46 19.28 8.70
CA SER A 256 22.78 18.05 9.09
C SER A 256 22.88 17.84 10.60
N VAL A 257 22.13 16.88 11.13
CA VAL A 257 22.29 16.45 12.52
C VAL A 257 23.32 15.31 12.61
N GLU A 258 24.26 15.45 13.55
CA GLU A 258 25.28 14.43 13.85
C GLU A 258 24.95 13.75 15.18
N PHE A 259 24.87 12.42 15.13
CA PHE A 259 24.83 11.53 16.29
C PHE A 259 26.22 10.94 16.52
N VAL A 260 26.90 11.39 17.57
CA VAL A 260 28.24 10.94 17.93
C VAL A 260 28.15 9.69 18.79
N GLY A 261 28.82 8.61 18.37
CA GLY A 261 28.90 7.37 19.14
C GLY A 261 29.88 7.47 20.32
N ASP A 262 29.46 6.96 21.46
CA ASP A 262 30.26 6.83 22.69
C ASP A 262 30.33 5.39 23.22
N ALA A 263 29.69 4.44 22.52
CA ALA A 263 29.51 3.04 22.90
C ALA A 263 28.71 2.78 24.19
N THR A 264 28.13 3.80 24.84
CA THR A 264 27.43 3.67 26.13
C THR A 264 26.03 4.28 26.16
N THR A 265 25.79 5.35 25.42
CA THR A 265 24.57 6.14 25.53
C THR A 265 23.58 5.84 24.41
N ASN A 266 22.32 5.68 24.81
CA ASN A 266 21.18 5.58 23.91
C ASN A 266 20.59 6.99 23.68
N LEU A 267 21.14 7.71 22.71
CA LEU A 267 20.69 9.06 22.33
C LEU A 267 19.28 9.05 21.73
N GLN A 268 18.57 10.17 21.85
CA GLN A 268 17.17 10.31 21.42
C GLN A 268 16.88 11.76 21.00
N MET A 269 16.08 11.91 19.94
CA MET A 269 15.37 13.15 19.60
C MET A 269 13.90 12.87 19.22
N GLU A 270 13.03 13.83 19.49
CA GLU A 270 11.59 13.73 19.26
C GLU A 270 11.03 15.00 18.62
N GLN A 271 9.99 14.86 17.79
CA GLN A 271 9.16 15.95 17.33
C GLN A 271 7.68 15.62 17.57
N THR A 272 6.99 16.48 18.32
CA THR A 272 5.56 16.30 18.65
C THR A 272 4.69 16.79 17.49
N PHE A 273 3.69 16.01 17.11
CA PHE A 273 2.67 16.42 16.13
C PHE A 273 1.59 17.30 16.79
N ALA A 274 0.91 18.13 15.99
CA ALA A 274 -0.06 19.11 16.45
C ALA A 274 0.48 20.11 17.49
N ASP A 275 1.78 20.41 17.43
CA ASP A 275 2.47 21.40 18.28
C ASP A 275 3.22 22.41 17.38
N SER A 276 2.63 23.58 17.15
CA SER A 276 3.22 24.62 16.29
C SER A 276 4.38 25.39 16.94
N ILE A 277 4.67 25.15 18.22
CA ILE A 277 5.69 25.89 18.98
C ILE A 277 6.95 25.04 19.13
N ASN A 278 6.80 23.83 19.69
CA ASN A 278 7.93 22.96 20.05
C ASN A 278 8.05 21.71 19.16
N GLY A 279 7.16 21.55 18.18
CA GLY A 279 7.15 20.42 17.25
C GLY A 279 6.71 20.81 15.84
N THR A 280 5.85 20.00 15.23
CA THR A 280 5.22 20.28 13.94
C THR A 280 3.73 20.58 14.09
N SER A 281 3.23 21.54 13.31
CA SER A 281 1.80 21.87 13.25
C SER A 281 0.96 20.82 12.52
N SER A 282 1.58 19.87 11.83
CA SER A 282 0.87 18.80 11.12
C SER A 282 0.12 17.86 12.07
N VAL A 283 -1.06 17.43 11.65
CA VAL A 283 -1.93 16.51 12.41
C VAL A 283 -1.96 15.15 11.70
N LEU A 284 -1.83 14.09 12.49
CA LEU A 284 -2.00 12.73 11.98
C LEU A 284 -3.42 12.24 12.19
N PHE A 285 -3.91 11.39 11.28
CA PHE A 285 -5.27 10.88 11.26
C PHE A 285 -5.31 9.37 11.50
N PRO A 286 -6.32 8.86 12.23
CA PRO A 286 -6.49 7.43 12.47
C PRO A 286 -6.73 6.65 11.16
N GLU A 287 -6.39 5.36 11.17
CA GLU A 287 -6.53 4.43 10.04
C GLU A 287 -5.94 4.95 8.71
N ARG A 288 -4.87 5.75 8.81
CA ARG A 288 -4.10 6.28 7.67
C ARG A 288 -2.67 5.76 7.68
N SER A 289 -2.16 5.47 6.48
CA SER A 289 -0.76 5.08 6.28
C SER A 289 0.10 6.29 5.96
N TYR A 290 1.27 6.35 6.58
CA TYR A 290 2.28 7.37 6.36
C TYR A 290 3.60 6.70 5.98
N ALA A 291 4.31 7.27 5.03
CA ALA A 291 5.68 6.87 4.75
C ALA A 291 6.63 7.88 5.39
N ILE A 292 7.82 7.42 5.74
CA ILE A 292 8.93 8.26 6.18
C ILE A 292 10.19 7.89 5.42
N ASN A 293 11.01 8.89 5.11
CA ASN A 293 12.33 8.76 4.55
C ASN A 293 13.34 9.56 5.38
N LEU A 294 14.53 9.01 5.58
CA LEU A 294 15.68 9.70 6.17
C LEU A 294 16.90 9.43 5.31
N TRP A 295 17.70 10.46 5.02
CA TRP A 295 19.01 10.27 4.40
C TRP A 295 20.04 10.10 5.50
N LEU A 296 20.77 8.99 5.49
CA LEU A 296 21.79 8.67 6.50
C LEU A 296 23.14 8.34 5.87
N LYS A 297 24.21 8.75 6.54
CA LYS A 297 25.58 8.26 6.29
C LYS A 297 26.36 8.15 7.59
N VAL A 298 27.56 7.61 7.52
CA VAL A 298 28.53 7.59 8.63
C VAL A 298 29.87 8.19 8.20
N ASN A 299 30.69 8.65 9.16
CA ASN A 299 32.08 9.03 8.87
C ASN A 299 32.98 7.79 8.66
N SER A 300 32.65 6.70 9.34
CA SER A 300 33.29 5.39 9.29
C SER A 300 32.29 4.36 9.79
N VAL A 301 32.33 3.13 9.26
CA VAL A 301 31.32 2.09 9.58
C VAL A 301 31.41 1.72 11.07
N PRO A 302 30.35 1.95 11.87
CA PRO A 302 30.33 1.56 13.28
C PRO A 302 30.37 0.04 13.44
N ALA A 303 31.05 -0.45 14.48
CA ALA A 303 31.04 -1.88 14.82
C ALA A 303 29.71 -2.33 15.44
N ALA A 304 28.99 -1.40 16.08
CA ALA A 304 27.72 -1.60 16.75
C ALA A 304 26.87 -0.33 16.70
N GLY A 305 25.57 -0.52 16.86
CA GLY A 305 24.58 0.56 16.95
C GLY A 305 23.28 0.17 16.25
N VAL A 306 22.16 0.51 16.88
CA VAL A 306 20.82 0.31 16.30
C VAL A 306 20.04 1.59 16.49
N ILE A 307 19.65 2.21 15.38
CA ILE A 307 18.76 3.37 15.38
C ILE A 307 17.34 2.86 15.17
N THR A 308 16.41 3.35 15.96
CA THR A 308 14.99 3.05 15.86
C THR A 308 14.25 4.34 15.55
N VAL A 309 13.40 4.28 14.54
CA VAL A 309 12.44 5.33 14.20
C VAL A 309 11.06 4.81 14.57
N SER A 310 10.30 5.58 15.34
CA SER A 310 9.00 5.14 15.87
C SER A 310 8.02 6.29 16.06
N LEU A 311 6.72 6.00 15.90
CA LEU A 311 5.67 6.86 16.45
C LEU A 311 5.39 6.44 17.90
N VAL A 312 5.42 7.41 18.81
CA VAL A 312 5.19 7.18 20.24
C VAL A 312 4.11 8.09 20.79
N ASP A 313 3.48 7.65 21.88
CA ASP A 313 2.52 8.46 22.62
C ASP A 313 3.22 9.46 23.59
N GLY A 314 2.42 10.23 24.33
CA GLY A 314 2.91 11.17 25.34
C GLY A 314 3.75 10.54 26.46
N SER A 315 3.61 9.23 26.70
CA SER A 315 4.41 8.46 27.69
C SER A 315 5.72 7.91 27.11
N GLY A 316 5.91 7.99 25.79
CA GLY A 316 7.06 7.40 25.09
C GLY A 316 6.87 5.93 24.68
N THR A 317 5.66 5.40 24.83
CA THR A 317 5.29 4.04 24.40
C THR A 317 5.07 4.03 22.89
N VAL A 318 5.54 2.99 22.19
CA VAL A 318 5.33 2.86 20.74
C VAL A 318 3.85 2.62 20.46
N ILE A 319 3.31 3.42 19.54
CA ILE A 319 1.93 3.29 19.09
C ILE A 319 1.82 2.07 18.18
N ASN A 320 0.92 1.15 18.47
CA ASN A 320 0.63 0.02 17.58
C ASN A 320 -0.47 0.39 16.58
N ASP A 321 -0.47 -0.23 15.39
CA ASP A 321 -1.57 -0.16 14.44
C ASP A 321 -2.79 -0.96 14.93
N SER A 322 -3.90 -0.91 14.18
CA SER A 322 -5.13 -1.63 14.55
C SER A 322 -4.99 -3.16 14.56
N GLN A 323 -3.91 -3.72 14.00
CA GLN A 323 -3.58 -5.16 14.06
C GLN A 323 -2.55 -5.48 15.17
N GLY A 324 -2.18 -4.50 15.99
CA GLY A 324 -1.19 -4.68 17.06
C GLY A 324 0.28 -4.64 16.58
N THR A 325 0.55 -4.26 15.33
CA THR A 325 1.92 -4.10 14.83
C THR A 325 2.49 -2.76 15.28
N ALA A 326 3.67 -2.77 15.89
CA ALA A 326 4.34 -1.54 16.33
C ALA A 326 4.66 -0.60 15.16
N ASN A 327 4.34 0.70 15.31
CA ASN A 327 4.77 1.74 14.39
C ASN A 327 6.24 2.09 14.62
N SER A 328 7.11 1.16 14.26
CA SER A 328 8.55 1.30 14.41
C SER A 328 9.32 0.46 13.39
N PHE A 329 10.48 0.96 12.98
CA PHE A 329 11.47 0.18 12.24
C PHE A 329 12.88 0.50 12.74
N THR A 330 13.82 -0.40 12.44
CA THR A 330 15.20 -0.32 12.89
C THR A 330 16.16 -0.16 11.73
N ILE A 331 17.20 0.61 11.96
CA ILE A 331 18.32 0.83 11.05
C ILE A 331 19.58 0.34 11.78
N SER A 332 20.24 -0.65 11.19
CA SER A 332 21.53 -1.14 11.68
C SER A 332 22.62 -0.12 11.33
N ALA A 333 23.28 0.46 12.34
CA ALA A 333 24.37 1.41 12.11
C ALA A 333 25.57 0.75 11.38
N PRO A 334 25.96 -0.50 11.69
CA PRO A 334 26.94 -1.25 10.89
C PRO A 334 26.54 -1.46 9.41
N GLY A 335 25.25 -1.33 9.07
CA GLY A 335 24.76 -1.39 7.69
C GLY A 335 24.75 -0.05 6.95
N LEU A 336 25.25 1.02 7.57
CA LEU A 336 25.42 2.33 6.93
C LEU A 336 26.81 2.43 6.29
N THR A 337 26.95 3.35 5.34
CA THR A 337 28.22 3.58 4.63
C THR A 337 28.61 5.05 4.67
N THR A 338 29.79 5.37 4.14
CA THR A 338 30.27 6.76 4.03
C THR A 338 29.56 7.56 2.94
N SER A 339 28.68 6.93 2.16
CA SER A 339 27.80 7.56 1.20
C SER A 339 26.39 7.71 1.78
N TRP A 340 25.73 8.82 1.45
CA TRP A 340 24.34 9.03 1.81
C TRP A 340 23.44 7.99 1.18
N ALA A 341 22.60 7.38 2.00
CA ALA A 341 21.60 6.42 1.56
C ALA A 341 20.29 6.67 2.28
N SER A 342 19.20 6.54 1.53
CA SER A 342 17.85 6.58 2.07
C SER A 342 17.57 5.39 2.99
N ARG A 343 16.83 5.65 4.06
CA ARG A 343 16.23 4.66 4.95
C ARG A 343 14.75 5.01 5.12
N THR A 344 13.89 4.05 4.81
CA THR A 344 12.44 4.29 4.73
C THR A 344 11.66 3.39 5.66
N GLY A 345 10.45 3.83 5.99
CA GLY A 345 9.50 3.06 6.79
C GLY A 345 8.06 3.45 6.47
N VAL A 346 7.12 2.62 6.92
CA VAL A 346 5.69 2.88 6.81
C VAL A 346 5.04 2.74 8.18
N PHE A 347 4.32 3.79 8.58
CA PHE A 347 3.49 3.83 9.78
C PHE A 347 2.00 3.72 9.42
N ARG A 348 1.21 3.10 10.29
CA ARG A 348 -0.24 2.90 10.18
C ARG A 348 -0.85 3.21 11.53
N LEU A 349 -1.69 4.24 11.58
CA LEU A 349 -2.25 4.69 12.85
C LEU A 349 -3.48 3.86 13.25
N PRO A 350 -3.62 3.57 14.56
CA PRO A 350 -4.77 2.84 15.06
C PRO A 350 -6.06 3.64 14.89
N ARG A 351 -7.20 2.95 14.99
CA ARG A 351 -8.52 3.59 15.00
C ARG A 351 -8.69 4.63 16.10
N VAL A 352 -8.17 4.33 17.29
CA VAL A 352 -8.17 5.25 18.43
C VAL A 352 -6.76 5.75 18.62
N LEU A 353 -6.53 7.00 18.26
CA LEU A 353 -5.22 7.64 18.36
C LEU A 353 -5.01 8.19 19.79
N PRO A 354 -3.80 8.09 20.37
CA PRO A 354 -3.48 8.81 21.60
C PRO A 354 -3.56 10.33 21.41
N ASP A 355 -3.84 11.06 22.50
CA ASP A 355 -3.95 12.53 22.48
C ASP A 355 -2.66 13.24 22.05
N VAL A 356 -1.51 12.63 22.36
CA VAL A 356 -0.19 13.12 21.98
C VAL A 356 0.50 12.06 21.15
N VAL A 357 0.96 12.46 19.97
CA VAL A 357 1.76 11.61 19.08
C VAL A 357 3.08 12.32 18.77
N LYS A 358 4.18 11.59 18.82
CA LYS A 358 5.51 12.09 18.50
C LYS A 358 6.23 11.19 17.52
N LEU A 359 6.97 11.76 16.59
CA LEU A 359 8.03 11.03 15.89
C LEU A 359 9.24 10.99 16.81
N ARG A 360 9.74 9.79 17.11
CA ARG A 360 10.96 9.56 17.88
C ARG A 360 12.01 8.87 17.03
N ILE A 361 13.23 9.41 17.07
CA ILE A 361 14.43 8.78 16.53
C ILE A 361 15.41 8.55 17.67
N ARG A 362 15.82 7.31 17.90
CA ARG A 362 16.62 6.92 19.07
C ARG A 362 17.63 5.83 18.74
N ALA A 363 18.85 5.91 19.29
CA ALA A 363 19.74 4.76 19.37
C ALA A 363 19.26 3.82 20.49
N THR A 364 18.79 2.62 20.15
CA THR A 364 18.40 1.59 21.13
C THR A 364 19.57 0.71 21.55
N THR A 365 20.60 0.65 20.71
CA THR A 365 21.93 0.16 21.04
C THR A 365 22.91 1.29 20.75
N ALA A 366 23.78 1.60 21.70
CA ALA A 366 24.75 2.68 21.57
C ALA A 366 25.61 2.52 20.31
N ILE A 367 25.87 3.64 19.64
CA ILE A 367 26.74 3.70 18.47
C ILE A 367 28.20 3.60 18.92
N SER A 368 29.02 2.87 18.18
CA SER A 368 30.45 2.67 18.53
C SER A 368 31.21 3.99 18.68
N SER A 369 32.11 4.05 19.67
CA SER A 369 32.97 5.19 19.90
C SER A 369 33.86 5.49 18.69
N GLY A 370 34.13 6.78 18.43
CA GLY A 370 34.92 7.25 17.29
C GLY A 370 34.18 7.25 15.96
N THR A 371 32.91 6.85 15.94
CA THR A 371 32.05 6.89 14.74
C THR A 371 30.86 7.81 14.96
N SER A 372 30.38 8.43 13.88
CA SER A 372 29.22 9.30 13.89
C SER A 372 28.24 8.90 12.80
N VAL A 373 26.95 8.99 13.10
CA VAL A 373 25.87 8.87 12.12
C VAL A 373 25.36 10.28 11.81
N PHE A 374 25.32 10.64 10.53
CA PHE A 374 24.78 11.89 10.04
C PHE A 374 23.41 11.64 9.44
N MET A 375 22.49 12.56 9.68
CA MET A 375 21.11 12.49 9.20
C MET A 375 20.67 13.83 8.63
N ASP A 376 20.03 13.74 7.47
CA ASP A 376 19.58 14.90 6.72
C ASP A 376 18.28 14.56 5.95
N ARG A 377 17.55 15.60 5.53
CA ARG A 377 16.31 15.57 4.74
C ARG A 377 15.36 14.45 5.18
N ALA A 378 15.11 14.39 6.48
CA ALA A 378 14.05 13.56 7.00
C ALA A 378 12.71 14.11 6.50
N ALA A 379 11.82 13.24 6.03
CA ALA A 379 10.52 13.65 5.54
C ALA A 379 9.49 12.57 5.82
N MET A 380 8.30 12.98 6.25
CA MET A 380 7.18 12.07 6.48
C MET A 380 5.95 12.62 5.77
N GLY A 381 5.22 11.78 5.06
CA GLY A 381 4.02 12.21 4.35
C GLY A 381 2.95 11.12 4.27
N SER A 382 1.72 11.53 3.99
CA SER A 382 0.62 10.60 3.79
C SER A 382 0.85 9.77 2.53
N MET A 383 0.58 8.46 2.59
CA MET A 383 0.61 7.64 1.39
C MET A 383 -0.70 7.79 0.60
N VAL A 384 -0.61 7.70 -0.73
CA VAL A 384 -1.74 7.75 -1.67
C VAL A 384 -2.05 6.34 -2.16
N THR A 385 -3.32 5.95 -2.12
CA THR A 385 -3.78 4.69 -2.72
C THR A 385 -3.80 4.82 -4.24
N LEU A 386 -3.06 3.95 -4.96
CA LEU A 386 -2.92 4.06 -6.42
C LEU A 386 -4.21 3.77 -7.19
N TYR A 387 -5.07 2.91 -6.64
CA TYR A 387 -6.41 2.60 -7.15
C TYR A 387 -7.22 1.90 -6.06
N ALA A 388 -8.55 1.84 -6.18
CA ALA A 388 -9.39 1.21 -5.16
C ALA A 388 -8.99 -0.26 -4.90
N GLY A 389 -8.67 -0.58 -3.64
CA GLY A 389 -8.15 -1.91 -3.24
C GLY A 389 -6.69 -2.18 -3.65
N GLY A 390 -6.00 -1.21 -4.23
CA GLY A 390 -4.62 -1.29 -4.68
C GLY A 390 -3.59 -0.94 -3.61
N PRO A 391 -2.30 -0.97 -3.99
CA PRO A 391 -1.21 -0.59 -3.11
C PRO A 391 -1.24 0.90 -2.82
N LEU A 392 -0.55 1.29 -1.74
CA LEU A 392 -0.29 2.68 -1.40
C LEU A 392 1.14 3.05 -1.79
N ALA A 393 1.37 4.31 -2.12
CA ALA A 393 2.66 4.85 -2.48
C ALA A 393 2.89 6.26 -1.91
N ALA A 394 4.15 6.60 -1.67
CA ALA A 394 4.62 7.95 -1.38
C ALA A 394 5.99 8.14 -2.04
N ILE A 395 6.24 9.34 -2.57
CA ILE A 395 7.48 9.67 -3.26
C ILE A 395 8.19 10.73 -2.42
N PHE A 396 9.49 10.54 -2.20
CA PHE A 396 10.35 11.51 -1.53
C PHE A 396 11.37 12.05 -2.53
N SER A 397 11.56 13.36 -2.55
CA SER A 397 12.65 13.96 -3.30
C SER A 397 14.00 13.56 -2.70
N GLY A 398 15.03 13.58 -3.54
CA GLY A 398 16.41 13.62 -3.08
C GLY A 398 17.05 14.96 -3.46
N SER A 399 18.36 15.08 -3.27
CA SER A 399 19.11 16.30 -3.64
C SER A 399 19.21 16.53 -5.15
N SER A 400 19.03 15.48 -5.95
CA SER A 400 18.99 15.58 -7.41
C SER A 400 17.55 15.55 -7.90
N LYS A 401 17.20 16.55 -8.71
CA LYS A 401 15.84 16.78 -9.20
C LYS A 401 15.38 15.66 -10.13
N PHE A 402 14.08 15.36 -10.07
CA PHE A 402 13.42 14.56 -11.10
C PHE A 402 13.24 15.38 -12.38
N ILE A 403 13.31 14.71 -13.52
CA ILE A 403 12.97 15.28 -14.83
C ILE A 403 11.80 14.52 -15.46
N GLY A 404 11.08 15.17 -16.37
CA GLY A 404 9.96 14.57 -17.08
C GLY A 404 10.32 13.21 -17.70
N GLY A 405 9.54 12.18 -17.38
CA GLY A 405 9.79 10.80 -17.83
C GLY A 405 10.53 9.90 -16.83
N ASP A 406 11.14 10.46 -15.78
CA ASP A 406 11.69 9.66 -14.68
C ASP A 406 10.60 8.99 -13.85
N GLY A 407 10.93 7.91 -13.17
CA GLY A 407 10.08 7.33 -12.13
C GLY A 407 10.33 5.86 -11.92
N TRP A 408 9.24 5.09 -11.82
CA TRP A 408 9.30 3.68 -11.44
C TRP A 408 8.28 2.82 -12.17
N GLU A 409 8.65 1.56 -12.34
CA GLU A 409 7.74 0.49 -12.67
C GLU A 409 7.37 -0.25 -11.37
N ILE A 410 6.07 -0.45 -11.15
CA ILE A 410 5.53 -1.10 -9.97
C ILE A 410 4.86 -2.39 -10.42
N THR A 411 5.46 -3.53 -10.11
CA THR A 411 4.86 -4.83 -10.35
C THR A 411 4.11 -5.27 -9.10
N ALA A 412 2.79 -5.38 -9.22
CA ALA A 412 1.93 -5.95 -8.19
C ALA A 412 1.69 -7.44 -8.47
N THR A 413 1.71 -8.25 -7.42
CA THR A 413 1.41 -9.68 -7.49
C THR A 413 0.37 -10.05 -6.43
N ASN A 414 -0.43 -11.07 -6.74
CA ASN A 414 -1.41 -11.63 -5.82
C ASN A 414 -1.61 -13.10 -6.15
N ASP A 415 -1.31 -13.99 -5.21
CA ASP A 415 -1.47 -15.44 -5.38
C ASP A 415 -2.94 -15.89 -5.30
N ARG A 416 -3.84 -14.98 -4.89
CA ARG A 416 -5.27 -15.22 -4.67
C ARG A 416 -5.51 -16.47 -3.82
N GLY A 417 -4.75 -16.66 -2.74
CA GLY A 417 -4.88 -17.81 -1.85
C GLY A 417 -4.49 -19.15 -2.47
N GLY A 418 -3.73 -19.13 -3.59
CA GLY A 418 -3.29 -20.29 -4.34
C GLY A 418 -4.28 -20.76 -5.41
N ALA A 419 -5.28 -19.94 -5.76
CA ALA A 419 -6.31 -20.30 -6.72
C ALA A 419 -6.35 -19.33 -7.93
N THR A 420 -7.04 -19.73 -9.00
CA THR A 420 -7.28 -18.86 -10.15
C THR A 420 -8.31 -17.77 -9.83
N LEU A 421 -8.30 -16.67 -10.61
CA LEU A 421 -9.25 -15.56 -10.48
C LEU A 421 -10.72 -16.05 -10.46
N GLY A 422 -11.44 -15.69 -9.40
CA GLY A 422 -12.83 -16.10 -9.16
C GLY A 422 -13.01 -17.40 -8.39
N SER A 423 -11.92 -18.07 -8.00
CA SER A 423 -11.96 -19.32 -7.23
C SER A 423 -11.76 -19.13 -5.72
N THR A 424 -11.66 -17.89 -5.23
CA THR A 424 -11.69 -17.57 -3.79
C THR A 424 -12.85 -16.66 -3.44
N PHE A 425 -13.33 -16.76 -2.21
CA PHE A 425 -14.41 -15.88 -1.75
C PHE A 425 -14.02 -14.41 -1.74
N GLN A 426 -12.75 -14.08 -1.48
CA GLN A 426 -12.30 -12.69 -1.51
C GLN A 426 -12.47 -12.08 -2.90
N ALA A 427 -12.03 -12.78 -3.96
CA ALA A 427 -12.19 -12.32 -5.34
C ALA A 427 -13.65 -12.38 -5.82
N LEU A 428 -14.40 -13.43 -5.44
CA LEU A 428 -15.81 -13.58 -5.80
C LEU A 428 -16.66 -12.44 -5.22
N PHE A 429 -16.42 -12.06 -3.96
CA PHE A 429 -17.14 -10.95 -3.34
C PHE A 429 -16.84 -9.62 -4.03
N ASP A 430 -15.59 -9.38 -4.42
CA ASP A 430 -15.26 -8.18 -5.19
C ASP A 430 -16.00 -8.15 -6.53
N ARG A 431 -16.05 -9.29 -7.22
CA ARG A 431 -16.75 -9.41 -8.50
C ARG A 431 -18.27 -9.20 -8.38
N LEU A 432 -18.89 -9.76 -7.34
CA LEU A 432 -20.33 -9.68 -7.13
C LEU A 432 -20.78 -8.33 -6.54
N PHE A 433 -19.98 -7.75 -5.63
CA PHE A 433 -20.39 -6.64 -4.78
C PHE A 433 -19.51 -5.40 -4.87
N GLY A 434 -18.40 -5.45 -5.63
CA GLY A 434 -17.47 -4.31 -5.75
C GLY A 434 -16.74 -3.98 -4.45
N THR A 435 -16.41 -4.98 -3.64
CA THR A 435 -15.85 -4.78 -2.30
C THR A 435 -14.54 -3.98 -2.31
N ARG A 436 -13.74 -4.01 -3.39
CA ARG A 436 -12.55 -3.16 -3.51
C ARG A 436 -12.90 -1.68 -3.52
N GLN A 437 -13.98 -1.30 -4.21
CA GLN A 437 -14.43 0.10 -4.35
C GLN A 437 -14.96 0.63 -3.02
N LEU A 438 -15.52 -0.27 -2.21
CA LEU A 438 -16.02 0.04 -0.86
C LEU A 438 -14.93 -0.02 0.22
N GLY A 439 -13.71 -0.45 -0.13
CA GLY A 439 -12.64 -0.68 0.84
C GLY A 439 -12.98 -1.74 1.89
N ILE A 440 -13.76 -2.76 1.51
CA ILE A 440 -14.19 -3.85 2.39
C ILE A 440 -13.43 -5.13 2.03
N LEU A 441 -12.92 -5.81 3.05
CA LEU A 441 -12.34 -7.16 2.93
C LEU A 441 -13.10 -8.09 3.88
N LEU A 442 -13.26 -9.34 3.49
CA LEU A 442 -13.76 -10.35 4.42
C LEU A 442 -12.64 -10.72 5.39
N PRO A 443 -12.94 -11.09 6.64
CA PRO A 443 -11.93 -11.64 7.54
C PRO A 443 -11.29 -12.87 6.92
N SER A 444 -9.97 -12.95 6.92
CA SER A 444 -9.22 -13.98 6.21
C SER A 444 -8.18 -14.68 7.10
N ALA A 445 -7.80 -15.90 6.73
CA ALA A 445 -6.75 -16.66 7.41
C ALA A 445 -6.03 -17.64 6.45
N GLY A 446 -4.81 -18.03 6.82
CA GLY A 446 -4.06 -19.07 6.10
C GLY A 446 -4.78 -20.43 6.11
N SER A 447 -5.53 -20.71 7.18
CA SER A 447 -6.40 -21.88 7.35
C SER A 447 -7.84 -21.40 7.60
N PRO A 448 -8.62 -21.16 6.54
CA PRO A 448 -9.95 -20.55 6.67
C PRO A 448 -10.99 -21.55 7.16
N THR A 449 -12.04 -21.05 7.81
CA THR A 449 -13.20 -21.87 8.20
C THR A 449 -14.25 -21.98 7.08
N ILE A 450 -14.25 -21.03 6.14
CA ILE A 450 -15.05 -21.10 4.92
C ILE A 450 -14.15 -21.64 3.81
N ALA A 451 -14.46 -22.84 3.34
CA ALA A 451 -13.66 -23.49 2.30
C ALA A 451 -14.02 -22.95 0.90
N ASP A 452 -13.01 -22.52 0.14
CA ASP A 452 -13.16 -22.13 -1.27
C ASP A 452 -13.64 -23.30 -2.15
N THR A 453 -13.58 -24.54 -1.66
CA THR A 453 -14.14 -25.70 -2.35
C THR A 453 -15.62 -25.53 -2.67
N LEU A 454 -16.36 -24.74 -1.89
CA LEU A 454 -17.77 -24.37 -2.15
C LEU A 454 -17.97 -23.65 -3.49
N ILE A 455 -16.94 -23.00 -4.03
CA ILE A 455 -16.93 -22.35 -5.36
C ILE A 455 -16.55 -23.36 -6.43
N THR A 456 -15.72 -24.34 -6.09
CA THR A 456 -15.15 -25.25 -7.10
C THR A 456 -15.94 -26.53 -7.33
N SER A 457 -16.72 -26.98 -6.33
CA SER A 457 -17.57 -28.18 -6.34
C SER A 457 -19.03 -27.86 -6.68
#